data_AF-A0A5I0ZII0-F1
#
_entry.id   AF-A0A5I0ZII0-F1
#
_cell.length_a   1.000
_cell.length_b   1.000
_cell.length_c   1.000
_cell.angle_alpha   90.00
_cell.angle_beta   90.00
_cell.angle_gamma   90.00
#
_symmetry.space_group_name_H-M   'P 1'
#
loop_
_entity.id
_entity.type
_entity.pdbx_description
1 polymer ?
#
loop_
_entity_poly.entity_id
_entity_poly.type
_entity_poly.pdbx_seq_one_letter_code
_entity_poly.pdbx_strand_id
1 'polypeptide(L)'
;MSRNYTHEEREEIQKRLTDLVRKNGRMTFGELRRVTGLTIFTARHYLSEAERCGNLYQAGRSGIFPSERDFRIWKRKQDDARIECFLNARLIAGEPYDRSRNSICEECRNSYVMQRILAFYRGYQQGVIGK
;
A
#
# COMPACT_ATOMS: atom_id res chain seq x y z
N MET A 1 -1.88 -5.26 -37.31
CA MET A 1 -2.87 -4.51 -38.11
C MET A 1 -3.84 -3.84 -37.15
N SER A 2 -3.99 -2.52 -37.23
CA SER A 2 -5.04 -1.83 -36.47
C SER A 2 -6.39 -2.30 -37.00
N ARG A 3 -7.19 -2.99 -36.18
CA ARG A 3 -8.61 -3.16 -36.49
C ARG A 3 -9.20 -1.76 -36.44
N ASN A 4 -9.59 -1.24 -37.61
CA ASN A 4 -10.23 0.06 -37.71
C ASN A 4 -11.69 -0.11 -37.29
N TYR A 5 -11.96 0.14 -36.01
CA TYR A 5 -13.33 0.10 -35.50
C TYR A 5 -14.16 1.21 -36.14
N THR A 6 -15.38 0.89 -36.55
CA THR A 6 -16.40 1.86 -37.00
C THR A 6 -16.82 2.75 -35.83
N HIS A 7 -17.51 3.86 -36.09
CA HIS A 7 -17.96 4.75 -35.01
C HIS A 7 -18.89 4.04 -34.02
N GLU A 8 -19.82 3.24 -34.54
CA GLU A 8 -20.78 2.45 -33.76
C GLU A 8 -20.08 1.42 -32.85
N GLU A 9 -19.09 0.70 -33.37
CA GLU A 9 -18.31 -0.26 -32.59
C GLU A 9 -17.54 0.42 -31.45
N ARG A 10 -17.05 1.65 -31.65
CA ARG A 10 -16.34 2.41 -30.61
C ARG A 10 -17.27 2.80 -29.48
N GLU A 11 -18.47 3.28 -29.80
CA GLU A 11 -19.48 3.62 -28.80
C GLU A 11 -19.94 2.39 -28.02
N GLU A 12 -20.10 1.24 -28.69
CA GLU A 12 -20.45 -0.01 -28.02
C GLU A 12 -19.35 -0.46 -27.06
N ILE A 13 -18.09 -0.41 -27.49
CA ILE A 13 -16.93 -0.72 -26.64
C ILE A 13 -16.87 0.25 -25.45
N GLN A 14 -17.04 1.55 -25.68
CA GLN A 14 -17.00 2.56 -24.64
C GLN A 14 -18.13 2.37 -23.61
N LYS A 15 -19.35 2.09 -24.07
CA LYS A 15 -20.51 1.82 -23.21
C LYS A 15 -20.28 0.55 -22.39
N ARG A 16 -19.83 -0.53 -23.03
CA ARG A 16 -19.50 -1.79 -22.34
C ARG A 16 -18.43 -1.60 -21.26
N LEU A 17 -17.37 -0.83 -21.54
CA LEU A 17 -16.33 -0.52 -20.55
C LEU A 17 -16.87 0.32 -19.39
N THR A 18 -17.70 1.32 -19.69
CA THR A 18 -18.31 2.18 -18.67
C THR A 18 -19.25 1.40 -17.75
N ASP A 19 -20.09 0.52 -18.32
CA ASP A 19 -21.00 -0.33 -17.56
C ASP A 19 -20.26 -1.31 -16.66
N LEU A 20 -19.12 -1.85 -17.12
CA LEU A 20 -18.26 -2.70 -16.30
C LEU A 20 -17.66 -1.96 -15.10
N VAL A 21 -17.18 -0.73 -15.31
CA VAL A 21 -16.64 0.10 -14.21
C VAL A 21 -17.74 0.45 -13.22
N ARG A 22 -18.94 0.81 -13.68
CA ARG A 22 -20.09 1.11 -12.82
C ARG A 22 -20.54 -0.10 -12.01
N LYS A 23 -20.61 -1.28 -12.64
CA LYS A 23 -21.01 -2.52 -11.96
C LYS A 23 -20.03 -2.94 -10.86
N ASN A 24 -18.73 -2.75 -11.08
CA ASN A 24 -17.69 -3.17 -10.14
C ASN A 24 -17.25 -2.05 -9.17
N GLY A 25 -17.65 -0.79 -9.40
CA GLY A 25 -17.28 0.38 -8.61
C GLY A 25 -15.82 0.84 -8.75
N ARG A 26 -14.88 -0.08 -9.00
CA ARG A 26 -13.49 0.19 -9.36
C ARG A 26 -13.02 -0.91 -10.31
N MET A 27 -12.32 -0.53 -11.38
CA MET A 27 -11.56 -1.50 -12.17
C MET A 27 -10.17 -1.00 -12.52
N THR A 28 -9.22 -1.92 -12.56
CA THR A 28 -7.88 -1.71 -13.11
C THR A 28 -7.85 -2.08 -14.59
N PHE A 29 -6.90 -1.52 -15.34
CA PHE A 29 -6.68 -1.91 -16.75
C PHE A 29 -6.36 -3.40 -16.91
N GLY A 30 -5.73 -4.02 -15.91
CA GLY A 30 -5.46 -5.46 -15.92
C GLY A 30 -6.71 -6.32 -15.77
N GLU A 31 -7.68 -5.87 -14.96
CA GLU A 31 -8.99 -6.52 -14.84
C GLU A 31 -9.83 -6.29 -16.11
N LEU A 32 -9.82 -5.07 -16.65
CA LEU A 32 -10.51 -4.77 -17.91
C LEU A 32 -9.99 -5.63 -19.06
N ARG A 33 -8.67 -5.78 -19.18
CA ARG A 33 -8.06 -6.67 -20.17
C ARG A 33 -8.49 -8.13 -19.99
N ARG A 34 -8.59 -8.61 -18.74
CA ARG A 34 -9.03 -9.98 -18.46
C ARG A 34 -10.50 -10.21 -18.83
N VAL A 35 -11.37 -9.23 -18.58
CA VAL A 35 -12.82 -9.36 -18.83
C VAL A 35 -13.18 -9.13 -20.30
N THR A 36 -12.56 -8.14 -20.95
CA THR A 36 -12.92 -7.74 -22.32
C THR A 36 -12.01 -8.31 -23.38
N GLY A 37 -10.83 -8.83 -23.01
CA GLY A 37 -9.79 -9.27 -23.96
C GLY A 37 -9.11 -8.14 -24.70
N LEU A 38 -9.50 -6.88 -24.46
CA LEU A 38 -8.93 -5.71 -25.12
C LEU A 38 -7.52 -5.42 -24.62
N THR A 39 -6.70 -4.86 -25.50
CA THR A 39 -5.39 -4.35 -25.08
C THR A 39 -5.56 -3.16 -24.14
N ILE A 40 -4.60 -2.98 -23.22
CA ILE A 40 -4.61 -1.86 -22.26
C ILE A 40 -4.65 -0.51 -22.99
N PHE A 41 -3.94 -0.38 -24.11
CA PHE A 41 -3.90 0.84 -24.90
C PHE A 41 -5.24 1.17 -25.54
N THR A 42 -5.92 0.16 -26.10
CA THR A 42 -7.26 0.31 -26.68
C THR A 42 -8.28 0.72 -25.62
N ALA A 43 -8.29 0.02 -24.47
CA ALA A 43 -9.20 0.35 -23.38
C ALA A 43 -8.95 1.77 -22.84
N ARG A 44 -7.66 2.16 -22.68
CA ARG A 44 -7.30 3.50 -22.23
C ARG A 44 -7.76 4.58 -23.20
N HIS A 45 -7.58 4.39 -24.50
CA HIS A 45 -7.99 5.35 -25.51
C HIS A 45 -9.50 5.65 -25.44
N TYR A 46 -10.34 4.62 -25.42
CA TYR A 46 -11.80 4.80 -25.33
C TYR A 46 -12.28 5.34 -23.99
N LEU A 47 -11.59 5.00 -22.90
CA LEU A 47 -11.91 5.53 -21.57
C LEU A 47 -11.49 6.98 -21.42
N SER A 48 -10.42 7.44 -22.07
CA SER A 48 -10.04 8.86 -22.07
C SER A 48 -11.09 9.75 -22.74
N GLU A 49 -11.73 9.27 -23.81
CA GLU A 49 -12.89 9.95 -24.40
C GLU A 49 -14.07 9.98 -23.42
N ALA A 50 -14.32 8.88 -22.70
CA ALA A 50 -15.39 8.82 -21.68
C ALA A 50 -15.14 9.73 -20.48
N GLU A 51 -13.87 9.87 -20.06
CA GLU A 51 -13.44 10.78 -19.00
C GLU A 51 -13.64 12.24 -19.41
N ARG A 52 -13.36 12.59 -20.68
CA ARG A 52 -13.61 13.94 -21.20
C ARG A 52 -15.10 14.31 -21.16
N CYS A 53 -16.00 13.34 -21.31
CA CYS A 53 -17.44 13.51 -21.15
C CYS A 53 -17.90 13.55 -19.67
N GLY A 54 -16.99 13.38 -18.70
CA GLY A 54 -17.30 13.40 -17.26
C GLY A 54 -17.99 12.14 -16.74
N ASN A 55 -18.04 11.06 -17.52
CA ASN A 55 -18.74 9.83 -17.14
C ASN A 55 -17.96 8.92 -16.20
N LEU A 56 -16.64 9.11 -16.13
CA LEU A 56 -15.69 8.28 -15.40
C LEU A 56 -14.53 9.15 -14.89
N TYR A 57 -13.81 8.63 -13.89
CA TYR A 57 -12.62 9.25 -13.33
C TYR A 57 -11.43 8.30 -13.39
N GLN A 58 -10.36 8.69 -14.09
CA GLN A 58 -9.16 7.87 -14.24
C GLN A 58 -8.07 8.29 -13.26
N ALA A 59 -7.91 7.53 -12.17
CA ALA A 59 -6.94 7.82 -11.11
C ALA A 59 -5.55 7.21 -11.36
N GLY A 60 -5.09 7.19 -12.62
CA GLY A 60 -3.78 6.67 -13.01
C GLY A 60 -3.52 5.22 -12.57
N ARG A 61 -2.56 5.01 -11.66
CA ARG A 61 -2.22 3.68 -11.11
C ARG A 61 -3.30 3.10 -10.19
N SER A 62 -4.16 3.94 -9.63
CA SER A 62 -5.17 3.51 -8.64
C SER A 62 -6.34 2.76 -9.28
N GLY A 63 -6.56 2.98 -10.58
CA GLY A 63 -7.64 2.39 -11.37
C GLY A 63 -8.59 3.44 -11.94
N ILE A 64 -9.70 2.94 -12.47
CA ILE A 64 -10.78 3.73 -13.06
C ILE A 64 -11.99 3.60 -12.13
N PHE A 65 -12.64 4.74 -11.89
CA PHE A 65 -13.77 4.89 -10.98
C PHE A 65 -14.97 5.50 -11.70
N PRO A 66 -16.20 5.22 -11.27
CA PRO A 66 -17.40 5.87 -11.78
C PRO A 66 -17.39 7.39 -11.55
N SER A 67 -16.86 7.85 -10.42
CA SER A 67 -16.76 9.27 -10.10
C SER A 67 -15.51 9.61 -9.29
N GLU A 68 -15.16 10.90 -9.25
CA GLU A 68 -14.07 11.39 -8.39
C GLU A 68 -14.41 11.18 -6.89
N ARG A 69 -15.69 11.25 -6.52
CA ARG A 69 -16.13 11.01 -5.14
C ARG A 69 -15.81 9.59 -4.69
N ASP A 70 -16.07 8.61 -5.56
CA ASP A 70 -15.76 7.20 -5.29
C ASP A 70 -14.26 6.98 -5.12
N PHE A 71 -13.45 7.66 -5.94
CA PHE A 71 -12.00 7.64 -5.78
C PHE A 71 -11.56 8.20 -4.42
N ARG A 72 -12.12 9.34 -3.99
CA ARG A 72 -11.76 9.96 -2.70
C ARG A 72 -12.15 9.06 -1.52
N ILE A 73 -13.33 8.43 -1.58
CA ILE A 73 -13.77 7.47 -0.55
C ILE A 73 -12.84 6.25 -0.52
N TRP A 74 -12.53 5.69 -1.69
CA TRP A 74 -11.60 4.56 -1.80
C TRP A 74 -10.21 4.91 -1.26
N LYS A 75 -9.68 6.09 -1.60
CA LYS A 75 -8.38 6.57 -1.13
C LYS A 75 -8.34 6.70 0.39
N ARG A 76 -9.37 7.29 0.99
CA ARG A 76 -9.48 7.40 2.45
C ARG A 76 -9.45 6.02 3.10
N LYS A 77 -10.23 5.06 2.58
CA LYS A 77 -10.24 3.68 3.09
C LYS A 77 -8.86 3.01 3.01
N GLN A 78 -8.07 3.29 1.97
CA GLN A 78 -6.70 2.79 1.85
C GLN A 78 -5.75 3.43 2.87
N ASP A 79 -5.86 4.74 3.07
CA ASP A 79 -5.06 5.47 4.05
C ASP A 79 -5.38 4.98 5.47
N ASP A 80 -6.66 4.81 5.80
CA ASP A 80 -7.12 4.26 7.09
C ASP A 80 -6.57 2.84 7.32
N ALA A 81 -6.70 1.95 6.32
CA ALA A 81 -6.15 0.59 6.40
C ALA A 81 -4.63 0.58 6.55
N ARG A 82 -3.91 1.51 5.91
CA ARG A 82 -2.47 1.65 6.06
C ARG A 82 -2.09 2.08 7.48
N ILE A 83 -2.83 3.04 8.05
CA ILE A 83 -2.62 3.50 9.43
C ILE A 83 -2.89 2.35 10.40
N GLU A 84 -3.99 1.62 10.21
CA GLU A 84 -4.34 0.46 11.03
C GLU A 84 -3.25 -0.62 10.97
N CYS A 85 -2.77 -0.98 9.78
CA CYS A 85 -1.65 -1.90 9.60
C CYS A 85 -0.38 -1.41 10.32
N PHE A 86 -0.07 -0.12 10.28
CA PHE A 86 1.11 0.43 10.97
C PHE A 86 0.98 0.34 12.49
N LEU A 87 -0.18 0.69 13.04
CA LEU A 87 -0.45 0.57 14.47
C LEU A 87 -0.41 -0.89 14.93
N ASN A 88 -1.01 -1.80 14.16
CA ASN A 88 -0.98 -3.23 14.43
C ASN A 88 0.42 -3.84 14.27
N ALA A 89 1.22 -3.39 13.29
CA ALA A 89 2.60 -3.84 13.12
C ALA A 89 3.48 -3.46 14.33
N ARG A 90 3.21 -2.32 14.96
CA ARG A 90 3.88 -1.93 16.22
C ARG A 90 3.49 -2.84 17.40
N LEU A 91 2.30 -3.43 17.37
CA LEU A 91 1.87 -4.42 18.36
C LEU A 91 2.47 -5.81 18.10
N ILE A 92 2.79 -6.14 16.84
CA ILE A 92 3.33 -7.45 16.42
C ILE A 92 4.86 -7.48 16.48
N ALA A 93 5.53 -6.36 16.19
CA ALA A 93 6.96 -6.23 16.41
C ALA A 93 7.20 -6.37 17.93
N GLY A 94 7.84 -7.47 18.33
CA GLY A 94 8.23 -7.70 19.72
C GLY A 94 9.11 -6.57 20.27
N GLU A 95 9.66 -6.75 21.47
CA GLU A 95 10.48 -5.71 22.07
C GLU A 95 11.58 -5.22 21.11
N PRO A 96 11.81 -3.90 21.01
CA PRO A 96 12.87 -3.35 20.18
C PRO A 96 14.18 -4.08 20.44
N TYR A 97 14.90 -4.40 19.37
CA TYR A 97 16.16 -5.11 19.45
C TYR A 97 17.14 -4.42 20.41
N ASP A 98 17.45 -5.08 21.53
CA ASP A 98 18.41 -4.58 22.51
C ASP A 98 19.84 -5.01 22.16
N ARG A 99 20.59 -4.12 21.50
CA ARG A 99 22.01 -4.30 21.18
C ARG A 99 22.89 -4.59 22.40
N SER A 100 22.44 -4.26 23.61
CA SER A 100 23.20 -4.52 24.84
C SER A 100 23.28 -6.01 25.19
N ARG A 101 22.40 -6.83 24.60
CA ARG A 101 22.39 -8.30 24.71
C ARG A 101 23.33 -9.00 23.72
N ASN A 102 23.98 -8.27 22.81
CA ASN A 102 24.84 -8.88 21.77
C ASN A 102 26.22 -9.30 22.26
N SER A 103 26.78 -8.55 23.20
CA SER A 103 28.15 -8.77 23.66
C SER A 103 28.26 -9.96 24.62
N ILE A 104 27.16 -10.31 25.28
CA ILE A 104 27.12 -11.29 26.37
C ILE A 104 25.77 -12.01 26.32
N CYS A 105 25.78 -13.34 26.41
CA CYS A 105 24.58 -14.16 26.48
C CYS A 105 23.68 -13.74 27.68
N GLU A 106 22.35 -13.90 27.59
CA GLU A 106 21.42 -13.42 28.63
C GLU A 106 21.69 -14.07 30.00
N GLU A 107 21.97 -15.38 30.02
CA GLU A 107 22.34 -16.13 31.22
C GLU A 107 23.65 -15.60 31.83
N CYS A 108 24.65 -15.37 30.98
CA CYS A 108 25.96 -14.84 31.34
C CYS A 108 25.83 -13.42 31.92
N ARG A 109 24.98 -12.57 31.31
CA ARG A 109 24.69 -11.20 31.74
C ARG A 109 23.96 -11.18 33.09
N ASN A 110 23.07 -12.14 33.31
CA ASN A 110 22.29 -12.27 34.55
C ASN A 110 23.03 -13.03 35.66
N SER A 111 24.23 -13.56 35.39
CA SER A 111 25.06 -14.19 36.42
C SER A 111 25.44 -13.19 37.52
N TYR A 112 25.53 -13.70 38.75
CA TYR A 112 25.87 -12.89 39.93
C TYR A 112 27.20 -12.13 39.74
N VAL A 113 28.22 -12.80 39.19
CA VAL A 113 29.55 -12.21 38.95
C VAL A 113 29.45 -11.07 37.94
N MET A 114 28.76 -11.29 36.82
CA MET A 114 28.64 -10.27 35.77
C MET A 114 27.85 -9.06 36.25
N GLN A 115 26.76 -9.24 37.01
CA GLN A 115 26.00 -8.12 37.56
C GLN A 115 26.83 -7.26 38.51
N ARG A 116 27.72 -7.85 39.30
CA ARG A 116 28.67 -7.11 40.14
C ARG A 116 29.68 -6.30 39.32
N ILE A 117 30.23 -6.89 38.28
CA ILE A 117 31.17 -6.21 37.36
C ILE A 117 30.45 -5.04 36.66
N LEU A 118 29.25 -5.27 36.12
CA LEU A 118 28.46 -4.23 35.47
C LEU A 118 28.07 -3.12 36.45
N ALA A 119 27.71 -3.45 37.70
CA ALA A 119 27.43 -2.47 38.74
C ALA A 119 28.66 -1.62 39.07
N PHE A 120 29.84 -2.23 39.15
CA PHE A 120 31.10 -1.52 39.38
C PHE A 120 31.39 -0.52 38.26
N TYR A 121 31.35 -0.95 36.99
CA TYR A 121 31.60 -0.05 35.85
C TYR A 121 30.54 1.05 35.73
N ARG A 122 29.26 0.74 36.00
CA ARG A 122 28.20 1.76 36.04
C ARG A 122 28.46 2.81 37.12
N GLY A 123 28.83 2.40 38.33
CA GLY A 123 29.15 3.30 39.44
C GLY A 123 30.39 4.16 39.18
N TYR A 124 31.42 3.61 38.52
CA TYR A 124 32.60 4.36 38.08
C TYR A 124 32.24 5.41 37.02
N GLN A 125 31.44 5.05 36.01
CA GLN A 125 30.98 5.99 34.97
C GLN A 125 30.08 7.10 35.52
N GLN A 126 29.26 6.79 36.54
CA GLN A 126 28.38 7.74 37.20
C GLN A 126 29.10 8.60 38.27
N GLY A 127 30.40 8.37 38.50
CA GLY A 127 31.20 9.12 39.48
C GLY A 127 30.87 8.82 40.94
N VAL A 128 30.09 7.76 41.21
CA VAL A 128 29.70 7.33 42.55
C VAL A 128 30.82 6.54 43.24
N ILE A 129 31.72 5.98 42.43
CA ILE A 129 32.91 5.25 42.88
C ILE A 129 34.13 6.02 42.37
N GLY A 130 34.99 6.45 43.29
CA GLY A 130 36.26 7.12 42.98
C GLY A 130 37.30 6.16 42.39
N LYS A 131 38.31 6.72 41.72
CA LYS A 131 39.50 6.01 41.26
C LYS A 131 40.30 5.44 42.44
#